data_AF-A0AAN8HH79-F1
#
_entry.id   AF-A0AAN8HH79-F1
#
_cell.length_a   1.000
_cell.length_b   1.000
_cell.length_c   1.000
_cell.angle_alpha   90.00
_cell.angle_beta   90.00
_cell.angle_gamma   90.00
#
_symmetry.space_group_name_H-M   'P 1'
#
loop_
_entity.id
_entity.type
_entity.pdbx_description
1 polymer ?
#
loop_
_entity_poly.entity_id
_entity_poly.type
_entity_poly.pdbx_seq_one_letter_code
_entity_poly.pdbx_strand_id
1 'polypeptide(L)'
;MMGDQKTVRSHVVTGLEVSHLEGCNFVEHQEVFSQRTIPANKGNIPLQEDVDNWPHLRRVNIPHIKAEIGLLIGTNVPKAMEPEEVIRTSDG
;
A
#
# COMPACT_ATOMS: atom_id res chain seq x y z
N MET A 1 1.82 -8.95 23.63
CA MET A 1 1.48 -10.24 22.99
C MET A 1 2.53 -10.50 21.93
N MET A 2 3.38 -11.52 22.09
CA MET A 2 4.21 -12.01 21.00
C MET A 2 3.26 -12.66 19.98
N GLY A 3 3.32 -12.24 18.72
CA GLY A 3 2.48 -12.80 17.66
C GLY A 3 2.81 -14.27 17.42
N ASP A 4 1.78 -15.07 17.11
CA ASP A 4 1.94 -16.47 16.74
C ASP A 4 2.84 -16.59 15.51
N GLN A 5 4.02 -17.22 15.66
CA GLN A 5 4.90 -17.53 14.55
C GLN A 5 4.30 -18.68 13.74
N LYS A 6 3.90 -18.42 12.49
CA LYS A 6 3.39 -19.43 11.56
C LYS A 6 4.32 -19.57 10.36
N THR A 7 4.68 -20.80 10.03
CA THR A 7 5.37 -21.12 8.78
C THR A 7 4.37 -21.17 7.65
N VAL A 8 4.65 -20.45 6.57
CA VAL A 8 3.81 -20.40 5.37
C VAL A 8 4.60 -20.97 4.20
N ARG A 9 3.96 -21.85 3.41
CA ARG A 9 4.52 -22.28 2.13
C ARG A 9 4.34 -21.16 1.10
N SER A 10 5.46 -20.72 0.53
CA SER A 10 5.52 -19.60 -0.42
C SER A 10 6.40 -19.94 -1.62
N HIS A 11 6.20 -19.22 -2.72
CA HIS A 11 7.13 -19.20 -3.85
C HIS A 11 7.78 -17.82 -3.95
N VAL A 12 9.04 -17.80 -4.39
CA VAL A 12 9.72 -16.55 -4.76
C VAL A 12 9.28 -16.19 -6.17
N VAL A 13 8.85 -14.96 -6.37
CA VAL A 13 8.54 -14.37 -7.67
C VAL A 13 9.53 -13.23 -7.90
N THR A 14 10.14 -13.21 -9.07
CA THR A 14 11.17 -12.25 -9.47
C THR A 14 10.71 -11.44 -10.69
N GLY A 15 11.32 -10.28 -10.91
CA GLY A 15 11.04 -9.43 -12.09
C GLY A 15 9.65 -8.79 -12.07
N LEU A 16 9.10 -8.52 -10.88
CA LEU A 16 7.83 -7.82 -10.74
C LEU A 16 8.06 -6.30 -10.82
N GLU A 17 7.29 -5.63 -11.66
CA GLU A 17 7.23 -4.16 -11.72
C GLU A 17 5.86 -3.67 -11.25
N VAL A 18 5.84 -2.57 -10.50
CA VAL A 18 4.64 -1.91 -10.01
C VAL A 18 4.60 -0.51 -10.57
N SER A 19 3.45 -0.08 -11.10
CA SER A 19 3.24 1.27 -11.62
C SER A 19 2.21 2.04 -10.81
N HIS A 20 2.14 3.35 -11.04
CA HIS A 20 0.99 4.15 -10.65
C HIS A 20 -0.29 3.70 -11.40
N LEU A 21 -1.47 4.13 -10.93
CA LEU A 21 -2.77 3.73 -11.47
C LEU A 21 -2.97 4.10 -12.95
N GLU A 22 -2.41 5.21 -13.42
CA GLU A 22 -2.47 5.60 -14.83
C GLU A 22 -1.35 4.94 -15.68
N GLY A 23 -0.59 3.99 -15.12
CA GLY A 23 0.47 3.28 -15.83
C GLY A 23 1.74 4.11 -16.06
N CYS A 24 1.89 5.21 -15.32
CA CYS A 24 3.10 6.03 -15.30
C CYS A 24 4.02 5.58 -14.16
N ASN A 25 5.34 5.76 -14.34
CA ASN A 25 6.38 5.52 -13.34
C ASN A 25 6.40 4.09 -12.75
N PHE A 26 7.37 3.29 -13.18
CA PHE A 26 7.54 1.91 -12.73
C PHE A 26 8.58 1.80 -11.63
N VAL A 27 8.28 1.01 -10.61
CA VAL A 27 9.18 0.63 -9.54
C VAL A 27 9.40 -0.88 -9.61
N GLU A 28 10.64 -1.27 -9.84
CA GLU A 28 11.05 -2.68 -9.83
C GLU A 28 11.09 -3.20 -8.38
N HIS A 29 10.53 -4.37 -8.16
CA HIS A 29 10.60 -5.07 -6.89
C HIS A 29 11.60 -6.23 -6.98
N GLN A 30 12.60 -6.25 -6.07
CA GLN A 30 13.72 -7.19 -6.15
C GLN A 30 13.27 -8.65 -6.04
N GLU A 31 12.54 -9.02 -4.98
CA GLU A 31 11.95 -10.36 -4.80
C GLU A 31 10.66 -10.27 -3.98
N VAL A 32 9.58 -10.91 -4.43
CA VAL A 32 8.31 -10.99 -3.66
C VAL A 32 7.98 -12.45 -3.33
N PHE A 33 7.35 -12.66 -2.17
CA PHE A 33 6.86 -13.97 -1.76
C PHE A 33 5.37 -14.11 -2.07
N SER A 34 5.00 -15.18 -2.75
CA SER A 34 3.58 -15.53 -2.92
C SER A 34 3.05 -16.27 -1.69
N GLN A 35 1.78 -16.03 -1.37
CA GLN A 35 1.07 -16.74 -0.32
C GLN A 35 -0.40 -16.91 -0.74
N ARG A 36 -1.01 -18.02 -0.36
CA ARG A 36 -2.41 -18.35 -0.72
C ARG A 36 -3.43 -17.32 -0.19
N THR A 37 -3.12 -16.67 0.93
CA THR A 37 -4.00 -15.72 1.59
C THR A 37 -3.18 -14.54 2.07
N ILE A 38 -3.52 -13.35 1.57
CA ILE A 38 -2.94 -12.09 2.00
C ILE A 38 -3.70 -11.63 3.25
N PRO A 39 -3.01 -11.22 4.34
CA PRO A 39 -3.64 -10.78 5.58
C PRO A 39 -4.16 -9.33 5.50
N ALA A 40 -4.89 -9.02 4.43
CA ALA A 40 -5.54 -7.72 4.22
C ALA A 40 -6.92 -7.95 3.56
N ASN A 41 -7.84 -7.03 3.79
CA ASN A 41 -9.18 -7.11 3.23
C ASN A 41 -9.60 -5.76 2.62
N LYS A 42 -10.70 -5.76 1.86
CA LYS A 42 -11.18 -4.56 1.15
C LYS A 42 -11.59 -3.42 2.07
N GLY A 43 -11.91 -3.69 3.34
CA GLY A 43 -12.15 -2.67 4.36
C GLY A 43 -10.87 -1.95 4.80
N ASN A 44 -9.69 -2.39 4.37
CA ASN A 44 -8.43 -1.66 4.56
C ASN A 44 -8.14 -0.67 3.41
N ILE A 45 -8.95 -0.67 2.35
CA ILE A 45 -8.81 0.29 1.24
C ILE A 45 -9.45 1.60 1.70
N PRO A 46 -8.69 2.71 1.79
CA PRO A 46 -9.23 3.98 2.26
C PRO A 46 -10.27 4.53 1.30
N LEU A 47 -11.29 5.16 1.87
CA LEU A 47 -12.33 5.92 1.16
C LEU A 47 -12.09 7.43 1.36
N GLN A 48 -12.65 8.25 0.47
CA GLN A 48 -12.52 9.71 0.59
C GLN A 48 -13.05 10.22 1.95
N GLU A 49 -14.14 9.61 2.45
CA GLU A 49 -14.69 9.91 3.77
C GLU A 49 -13.70 9.66 4.93
N ASP A 50 -12.77 8.70 4.78
CA ASP A 50 -11.73 8.46 5.78
C ASP A 50 -10.75 9.64 5.83
N VAL A 51 -10.37 10.16 4.66
CA VAL A 51 -9.46 11.31 4.50
C VAL A 51 -10.09 12.61 5.01
N ASP A 52 -11.37 12.80 4.72
CA ASP A 52 -12.12 14.01 5.07
C ASP A 52 -12.26 14.21 6.59
N ASN A 53 -12.06 13.15 7.39
CA ASN A 53 -12.01 13.24 8.85
C ASN A 53 -10.82 14.07 9.37
N TRP A 54 -9.80 14.33 8.53
CA TRP A 54 -8.64 15.15 8.88
C TRP A 54 -8.72 16.55 8.24
N PRO A 55 -8.91 17.62 9.03
CA PRO A 55 -9.12 18.98 8.49
C PRO A 55 -7.99 19.50 7.61
N HIS A 56 -6.74 19.10 7.88
CA HIS A 56 -5.58 19.52 7.11
C HIS A 56 -5.45 18.77 5.76
N LEU A 57 -6.11 17.62 5.59
CA LEU A 57 -6.11 16.84 4.35
C LEU A 57 -7.28 17.15 3.42
N ARG A 58 -8.09 18.18 3.69
CA ARG A 58 -9.24 18.59 2.84
C ARG A 58 -8.92 18.85 1.36
N ARG A 59 -7.65 19.08 1.02
CA ARG A 59 -7.20 19.28 -0.37
C ARG A 59 -6.85 17.97 -1.10
N VAL A 60 -6.76 16.86 -0.36
CA VAL A 60 -6.35 15.56 -0.87
C VAL A 60 -7.58 14.82 -1.37
N ASN A 61 -7.58 14.46 -2.65
CA ASN A 61 -8.59 13.59 -3.24
C ASN A 61 -7.96 12.25 -3.57
N ILE A 62 -8.57 11.15 -3.12
CA ILE A 62 -8.13 9.80 -3.42
C ILE A 62 -9.10 9.10 -4.36
N PRO A 63 -8.62 8.25 -5.29
CA PRO A 63 -9.49 7.51 -6.19
C PRO A 63 -10.25 6.42 -5.43
N HIS A 64 -11.51 6.18 -5.82
CA HIS A 64 -12.26 5.03 -5.31
C HIS A 64 -11.83 3.75 -6.04
N ILE A 65 -11.14 2.85 -5.33
CA ILE A 65 -10.59 1.62 -5.90
C ILE A 65 -11.45 0.42 -5.47
N LYS A 66 -12.06 -0.26 -6.45
CA LYS A 66 -12.80 -1.51 -6.25
C LYS A 66 -12.06 -2.68 -6.90
N ALA A 67 -10.98 -3.12 -6.25
CA ALA A 67 -10.12 -4.21 -6.73
C ALA A 67 -9.87 -5.27 -5.65
N GLU A 68 -9.32 -6.42 -6.06
CA GLU A 68 -8.78 -7.42 -5.13
C GLU A 68 -7.38 -7.02 -4.66
N ILE A 69 -7.02 -7.42 -3.44
CA ILE A 69 -5.67 -7.23 -2.92
C ILE A 69 -4.81 -8.41 -3.36
N GLY A 70 -3.88 -8.14 -4.29
CA GLY A 70 -2.97 -9.15 -4.86
C GLY A 70 -1.52 -9.04 -4.40
N LEU A 71 -1.13 -7.91 -3.80
CA LEU A 71 0.25 -7.63 -3.40
C LEU A 71 0.26 -6.75 -2.15
N LEU A 72 1.16 -7.05 -1.21
CA LEU A 72 1.51 -6.17 -0.11
C LEU A 72 2.93 -5.65 -0.33
N ILE A 73 3.09 -4.34 -0.32
CA ILE A 73 4.39 -3.68 -0.39
C ILE A 73 4.74 -3.21 1.02
N GLY A 74 5.86 -3.70 1.53
CA GLY A 74 6.39 -3.29 2.82
C GLY A 74 7.43 -2.19 2.69
N THR A 75 8.12 -1.92 3.79
CA THR A 75 9.23 -0.96 3.84
C THR A 75 10.48 -1.40 3.08
N ASN A 76 10.47 -2.58 2.47
CA ASN A 76 11.53 -3.11 1.63
C ASN A 76 11.60 -2.45 0.24
N VAL A 77 10.63 -1.59 -0.11
CA VAL A 77 10.63 -0.80 -1.36
C VAL A 77 10.54 0.70 -1.05
N PRO A 78 11.66 1.35 -0.64
CA PRO A 78 11.63 2.75 -0.21
C PRO A 78 11.08 3.70 -1.29
N LYS A 79 11.40 3.46 -2.56
CA LYS A 79 10.91 4.27 -3.69
C LYS A 79 9.39 4.29 -3.83
N ALA A 80 8.70 3.24 -3.38
CA ALA A 80 7.24 3.19 -3.39
C ALA A 80 6.61 3.84 -2.15
N MET A 81 7.41 4.10 -1.11
CA MET A 81 6.96 4.61 0.18
C MET A 81 7.34 6.09 0.41
N GLU A 82 8.13 6.68 -0.49
CA GLU A 82 8.54 8.08 -0.40
C GLU A 82 7.33 9.01 -0.65
N PRO A 83 7.03 9.96 0.26
CA PRO A 83 5.91 10.87 0.07
C PRO A 83 6.23 11.89 -1.02
N GLU A 84 5.28 12.09 -1.94
CA GLU A 84 5.38 13.15 -2.94
C GLU A 84 5.14 14.54 -2.32
N GLU A 85 4.20 14.63 -1.37
CA GLU A 85 3.88 15.85 -0.63
C GLU A 85 3.73 15.54 0.87
N VAL A 86 4.22 16.45 1.72
CA VAL A 86 4.02 16.39 3.18
C VAL A 86 3.15 17.57 3.60
N ILE A 87 1.90 17.28 3.99
CA ILE A 87 0.96 18.27 4.53
C ILE A 87 1.06 18.27 6.05
N ARG A 88 1.39 19.41 6.63
CA ARG A 88 1.49 19.57 8.09
C ARG A 88 0.11 19.87 8.69
N THR A 89 -0.13 19.34 9.89
CA THR A 89 -1.26 19.78 10.73
C THR A 89 -1.15 21.27 11.00
N SER A 90 -2.31 21.93 11.11
CA SER A 90 -2.42 23.36 11.42
C SER A 90 -2.24 23.66 12.90
N ASP A 91 -2.39 22.65 13.76
CA ASP A 91 -2.21 22.75 15.20
C ASP A 91 -0.87 22.12 15.61
N GLY A 92 0.04 22.96 16.10
CA GLY A 92 1.31 22.60 16.73
C GLY A 92 1.37 23.14 18.15
#